data_AF-A0A0C1JM17-F1
#
_entry.id   AF-A0A0C1JM17-F1
#
_cell.length_a   1.000
_cell.length_b   1.000
_cell.length_c   1.000
_cell.angle_alpha   90.00
_cell.angle_beta   90.00
_cell.angle_gamma   90.00
#
_symmetry.space_group_name_H-M   'P 1'
#
loop_
_entity.id
_entity.type
_entity.pdbx_description
1 polymer ?
#
loop_
_entity_poly.entity_id
_entity_poly.type
_entity_poly.pdbx_seq_one_letter_code
_entity_poly.pdbx_strand_id
1 'polypeptide(L)'
;MANSSKKDLMESNFEGLIPGPAESDQSFTERVAYCLNLNSQITQELSQEFPFAVEESPRSANILKEGCQEIQKLYDIFPTWVPLFFSNYKLLPWHGGCTWIFQQTDDYPAYPFLQLRKNLQNSTYYGKFYTRKELIAHELSHIGRMRFEEPIFEEILAYRSSPSRFRRFFGPIVQTSTESLIFVFLLVLVVALDILTLEQESKTFFYLSKLGQLFLISSLLYALIRLCFRQYQFKVALKNLRQLVLNKTAADAIIYRLTDAEIINFSRLSPKEIYAYAYERKDSSLRWTLIYTAYLSKHRLSDHYDGYLYHNTPPTKRSFKDFIHWMWESKPRKWPESIPISQLAKPLTQINDDHLRLTFVNHATILIQWGNINILTDPIWSKRCSPFSWMGPKRVHSPGICFEDLPPIHLVLLSHNHYDHMDIPTLRRIQAQHHPKFITGLGNKNYLKKKGLKDIDELDWWEAIKANNFEIIFTPARHFSMRNLFNKNKTLWGGFIIRKDLEWIYFAGDTGYAQVFEKIKARFGSPRISLLPIGAYEPRWFMEPFHMSPSDAVQAHIDLASKKSIAIHFGTFRLSDEAIDDPEKQLKMALKFYRLAEEDFIVLKPGKTYQG
;
A
#
# COMPACT_ATOMS: atom_id res chain seq x y z
N MET A 1 -15.11 -25.96 -6.31
CA MET A 1 -14.18 -25.89 -7.45
C MET A 1 -14.09 -24.50 -8.11
N ALA A 2 -14.76 -23.44 -7.62
CA ALA A 2 -14.77 -22.11 -8.26
C ALA A 2 -13.61 -21.15 -7.87
N ASN A 3 -12.68 -21.57 -7.00
CA ASN A 3 -11.58 -20.71 -6.51
C ASN A 3 -10.20 -21.02 -7.12
N SER A 4 -10.01 -22.11 -7.87
CA SER A 4 -8.71 -22.37 -8.53
C SER A 4 -8.55 -21.54 -9.81
N SER A 5 -9.59 -21.44 -10.66
CA SER A 5 -9.46 -20.74 -11.96
C SER A 5 -9.10 -19.25 -11.81
N LYS A 6 -9.73 -18.50 -10.88
CA LYS A 6 -9.42 -17.07 -10.69
C LYS A 6 -8.02 -16.82 -10.13
N LYS A 7 -7.48 -17.76 -9.36
CA LYS A 7 -6.11 -17.67 -8.83
C LYS A 7 -5.10 -17.81 -9.98
N ASP A 8 -5.36 -18.74 -10.90
CA ASP A 8 -4.52 -19.02 -12.06
C ASP A 8 -4.54 -17.86 -13.09
N LEU A 9 -5.70 -17.22 -13.30
CA LEU A 9 -5.81 -16.02 -14.15
C LEU A 9 -5.07 -14.81 -13.57
N MET A 10 -5.06 -14.68 -12.23
CA MET A 10 -4.33 -13.61 -11.56
C MET A 10 -2.81 -13.80 -11.70
N GLU A 11 -2.33 -15.04 -11.57
CA GLU A 11 -0.92 -15.39 -11.82
C GLU A 11 -0.52 -15.06 -13.26
N SER A 12 -1.35 -15.45 -14.23
CA SER A 12 -1.15 -15.13 -15.65
C SER A 12 -1.04 -13.60 -15.90
N ASN A 13 -1.82 -12.78 -15.20
CA ASN A 13 -1.73 -11.32 -15.27
C ASN A 13 -0.40 -10.77 -14.71
N PHE A 14 0.21 -11.43 -13.71
CA PHE A 14 1.56 -11.10 -13.23
C PHE A 14 2.66 -11.66 -14.13
N GLU A 15 2.39 -12.70 -14.92
CA GLU A 15 3.26 -13.18 -15.99
C GLU A 15 3.21 -12.29 -17.25
N GLY A 16 2.47 -11.19 -17.22
CA GLY A 16 2.38 -10.24 -18.34
C GLY A 16 1.37 -10.61 -19.42
N LEU A 17 0.55 -11.65 -19.21
CA LEU A 17 -0.61 -11.94 -20.04
C LEU A 17 -1.78 -11.11 -19.52
N ILE A 18 -1.96 -9.90 -20.05
CA ILE A 18 -3.02 -8.99 -19.60
C ILE A 18 -4.26 -9.20 -20.48
N PRO A 19 -5.48 -9.30 -19.91
CA PRO A 19 -6.71 -9.39 -20.69
C PRO A 19 -6.92 -8.13 -21.53
N GLY A 20 -7.35 -8.30 -22.77
CA GLY A 20 -7.75 -7.19 -23.65
C GLY A 20 -9.00 -6.45 -23.13
N PRO A 21 -9.30 -5.23 -23.64
CA PRO A 21 -10.43 -4.42 -23.14
C PRO A 21 -11.80 -5.11 -23.18
N ALA A 22 -12.04 -5.97 -24.18
CA ALA A 22 -13.28 -6.69 -24.42
C ALA A 22 -13.09 -8.22 -24.48
N GLU A 23 -11.97 -8.73 -23.97
CA GLU A 23 -11.66 -10.16 -24.02
C GLU A 23 -12.46 -10.95 -22.98
N SER A 24 -13.07 -12.06 -23.39
CA SER A 24 -13.82 -12.95 -22.50
C SER A 24 -12.89 -13.85 -21.69
N ASP A 25 -13.37 -14.37 -20.55
CA ASP A 25 -12.62 -15.33 -19.72
C ASP A 25 -12.13 -16.54 -20.51
N GLN A 26 -12.98 -17.07 -21.40
CA GLN A 26 -12.63 -18.20 -22.25
C GLN A 26 -11.52 -17.85 -23.24
N SER A 27 -11.70 -16.76 -24.02
CA SER A 27 -10.72 -16.32 -25.00
C SER A 27 -9.38 -15.97 -24.35
N PHE A 28 -9.41 -15.37 -23.16
CA PHE A 28 -8.20 -15.09 -22.39
C PHE A 28 -7.50 -16.37 -21.94
N THR A 29 -8.24 -17.35 -21.43
CA THR A 29 -7.69 -18.65 -20.99
C THR A 29 -7.05 -19.40 -22.16
N GLU A 30 -7.70 -19.45 -23.31
CA GLU A 30 -7.17 -20.08 -24.54
C GLU A 30 -5.86 -19.39 -24.97
N ARG A 31 -5.83 -18.05 -24.94
CA ARG A 31 -4.63 -17.29 -25.28
C ARG A 31 -3.50 -17.49 -24.27
N VAL A 32 -3.79 -17.56 -22.97
CA VAL A 32 -2.80 -17.86 -21.93
C VAL A 32 -2.18 -19.24 -22.20
N ALA A 33 -3.02 -20.26 -22.44
CA ALA A 33 -2.54 -21.60 -22.77
C ALA A 33 -1.67 -21.62 -24.04
N TYR A 34 -2.06 -20.88 -25.08
CA TYR A 34 -1.26 -20.72 -26.29
C TYR A 34 0.10 -20.07 -26.02
N CYS A 35 0.13 -18.91 -25.35
CA CYS A 35 1.36 -18.17 -25.06
C CYS A 35 2.34 -18.96 -24.20
N LEU A 36 1.86 -19.70 -23.19
CA LEU A 36 2.70 -20.51 -22.32
C LEU A 36 3.28 -21.74 -23.05
N ASN A 37 2.61 -22.24 -24.09
CA ASN A 37 3.10 -23.36 -24.91
C ASN A 37 3.89 -22.91 -26.15
N LEU A 38 3.90 -21.62 -26.47
CA LEU A 38 4.47 -21.07 -27.72
C LEU A 38 5.92 -21.51 -27.95
N ASN A 39 6.77 -21.46 -26.93
CA ASN A 39 8.17 -21.85 -27.04
C ASN A 39 8.34 -23.34 -27.44
N SER A 40 7.49 -24.21 -26.88
CA SER A 40 7.49 -25.64 -27.21
C SER A 40 6.97 -25.90 -28.63
N GLN A 41 5.92 -25.20 -29.05
CA GLN A 41 5.34 -25.30 -30.39
C GLN A 41 6.36 -24.87 -31.46
N ILE A 42 7.05 -23.74 -31.26
CA ILE A 42 8.06 -23.27 -32.21
C ILE A 42 9.20 -24.29 -32.37
N THR A 43 9.63 -24.89 -31.26
CA THR A 43 10.75 -25.85 -31.26
C THR A 43 10.39 -27.19 -31.91
N GLN A 44 9.14 -27.65 -31.75
CA GLN A 44 8.67 -28.94 -32.25
C GLN A 44 8.13 -28.89 -33.69
N GLU A 45 7.37 -27.87 -34.06
CA GLU A 45 6.59 -27.83 -35.31
C GLU A 45 7.21 -26.93 -36.39
N LEU A 46 7.94 -25.88 -35.99
CA LEU A 46 8.34 -24.78 -36.89
C LEU A 46 9.86 -24.70 -37.17
N SER A 47 10.64 -25.66 -36.67
CA SER A 47 12.11 -25.71 -36.83
C SER A 47 12.59 -25.79 -38.29
N GLN A 48 11.72 -26.20 -39.22
CA GLN A 48 12.02 -26.24 -40.67
C GLN A 48 11.57 -24.98 -41.43
N GLU A 49 10.65 -24.18 -40.90
CA GLU A 49 10.06 -23.01 -41.58
C GLU A 49 10.66 -21.66 -41.13
N PHE A 50 11.26 -21.60 -39.95
CA PHE A 50 11.87 -20.38 -39.44
C PHE A 50 13.36 -20.28 -39.84
N PRO A 51 13.83 -19.13 -40.37
CA PRO A 51 15.22 -18.96 -40.77
C PRO A 51 16.21 -18.83 -39.59
N PHE A 52 15.78 -19.11 -38.36
CA PHE A 52 16.56 -18.97 -37.13
C PHE A 52 16.09 -19.96 -36.06
N ALA A 53 17.03 -20.50 -35.28
CA ALA A 53 16.73 -21.36 -34.13
C ALA A 53 16.36 -20.50 -32.91
N VAL A 54 15.31 -20.88 -32.17
CA VAL A 54 15.07 -20.35 -30.82
C VAL A 54 16.20 -20.84 -29.92
N GLU A 55 16.94 -19.91 -29.32
CA GLU A 55 18.12 -20.26 -28.53
C GLU A 55 17.70 -20.55 -27.09
N GLU A 56 17.41 -21.81 -26.77
CA GLU A 56 17.16 -22.28 -25.39
C GLU A 56 18.46 -22.39 -24.56
N SER A 57 19.37 -21.43 -24.70
CA SER A 57 20.57 -21.40 -23.88
C SER A 57 20.28 -20.74 -22.52
N PRO A 58 20.91 -21.20 -21.42
CA PRO A 58 20.83 -20.51 -20.12
C PRO A 58 21.19 -19.03 -20.20
N ARG A 59 22.00 -18.66 -21.20
CA ARG A 59 22.39 -17.29 -21.48
C ARG A 59 21.23 -16.45 -22.02
N SER A 60 20.49 -16.94 -23.02
CA SER A 60 19.30 -16.24 -23.55
C SER A 60 18.24 -16.05 -22.46
N ALA A 61 17.98 -17.09 -21.65
CA ALA A 61 17.06 -16.99 -20.51
C ALA A 61 17.49 -15.90 -19.51
N ASN A 62 18.78 -15.80 -19.20
CA ASN A 62 19.30 -14.74 -18.33
C ASN A 62 19.15 -13.34 -18.96
N ILE A 63 19.42 -13.21 -20.27
CA ILE A 63 19.25 -11.95 -21.01
C ILE A 63 17.80 -11.46 -20.97
N LEU A 64 16.84 -12.37 -21.21
CA LEU A 64 15.41 -12.06 -21.12
C LEU A 64 15.05 -11.63 -19.69
N LYS A 65 15.51 -12.39 -18.69
CA LYS A 65 15.25 -12.12 -17.27
C LYS A 65 15.71 -10.73 -16.83
N GLU A 66 16.84 -10.24 -17.33
CA GLU A 66 17.31 -8.87 -17.07
C GLU A 66 16.29 -7.82 -17.52
N GLY A 67 15.67 -8.00 -18.69
CA GLY A 67 14.60 -7.12 -19.18
C GLY A 67 13.30 -7.26 -18.39
N CYS A 68 12.89 -8.49 -18.08
CA CYS A 68 11.70 -8.76 -17.26
C CYS A 68 11.81 -8.09 -15.88
N GLN A 69 12.99 -8.06 -15.26
CA GLN A 69 13.22 -7.38 -13.98
C GLN A 69 12.99 -5.86 -14.05
N GLU A 70 13.31 -5.20 -15.17
CA GLU A 70 13.06 -3.77 -15.32
C GLU A 70 11.57 -3.48 -15.50
N ILE A 71 10.88 -4.31 -16.27
CA ILE A 71 9.43 -4.18 -16.46
C ILE A 71 8.65 -4.56 -15.19
N GLN A 72 9.09 -5.54 -14.41
CA GLN A 72 8.46 -5.89 -13.13
C GLN A 72 8.45 -4.71 -12.15
N LYS A 73 9.58 -3.98 -12.05
CA LYS A 73 9.67 -2.78 -11.20
C LYS A 73 8.71 -1.67 -11.64
N LEU A 74 8.40 -1.62 -12.93
CA LEU A 74 7.64 -0.56 -13.56
C LEU A 74 6.14 -0.87 -13.61
N TYR A 75 5.77 -2.08 -14.03
CA TYR A 75 4.39 -2.47 -14.38
C TYR A 75 3.90 -3.73 -13.67
N ASP A 76 4.73 -4.31 -12.80
CA ASP A 76 4.38 -5.49 -12.01
C ASP A 76 3.98 -6.68 -12.91
N ILE A 77 4.79 -6.92 -13.95
CA ILE A 77 4.70 -8.09 -14.82
C ILE A 77 6.08 -8.74 -15.03
N PHE A 78 6.11 -10.05 -15.26
CA PHE A 78 7.33 -10.84 -15.44
C PHE A 78 7.20 -11.88 -16.58
N PRO A 79 7.21 -11.44 -17.85
CA PRO A 79 6.89 -12.28 -19.01
C PRO A 79 8.06 -13.14 -19.48
N THR A 80 8.44 -14.15 -18.69
CA THR A 80 9.51 -15.10 -19.04
C THR A 80 9.13 -16.15 -20.08
N TRP A 81 7.84 -16.26 -20.40
CA TRP A 81 7.32 -17.17 -21.43
C TRP A 81 7.61 -16.70 -22.85
N VAL A 82 8.01 -15.43 -23.04
CA VAL A 82 8.27 -14.83 -24.35
C VAL A 82 9.52 -15.44 -24.97
N PRO A 83 9.42 -16.08 -26.15
CA PRO A 83 10.59 -16.59 -26.86
C PRO A 83 11.54 -15.46 -27.27
N LEU A 84 12.84 -15.69 -27.11
CA LEU A 84 13.92 -14.75 -27.44
C LEU A 84 14.88 -15.37 -28.45
N PHE A 85 15.17 -14.67 -29.55
CA PHE A 85 16.20 -15.07 -30.50
C PHE A 85 17.03 -13.90 -31.05
N PHE A 86 18.15 -14.24 -31.68
CA PHE A 86 19.13 -13.30 -32.20
C PHE A 86 19.26 -13.42 -33.73
N SER A 87 18.76 -12.43 -34.48
CA SER A 87 18.78 -12.44 -35.95
C SER A 87 18.75 -11.03 -36.54
N ASN A 88 19.38 -10.85 -37.71
CA ASN A 88 19.27 -9.63 -38.52
C ASN A 88 18.24 -9.76 -39.66
N TYR A 89 17.55 -10.90 -39.77
CA TYR A 89 16.57 -11.16 -40.82
C TYR A 89 15.42 -10.14 -40.78
N LYS A 90 15.09 -9.54 -41.93
CA LYS A 90 14.06 -8.49 -42.12
C LYS A 90 14.18 -7.26 -41.17
N LEU A 91 15.34 -7.03 -40.54
CA LEU A 91 15.58 -5.83 -39.73
C LEU A 91 16.13 -4.69 -40.57
N LEU A 92 15.29 -3.72 -40.89
CA LEU A 92 15.69 -2.46 -41.51
C LEU A 92 16.52 -1.62 -40.53
N PRO A 93 17.38 -0.69 -41.00
CA PRO A 93 18.24 0.11 -40.12
C PRO A 93 17.49 0.88 -39.03
N TRP A 94 16.23 1.23 -39.26
CA TRP A 94 15.37 1.96 -38.31
C TRP A 94 14.60 1.07 -37.32
N HIS A 95 14.56 -0.26 -37.49
CA HIS A 95 13.89 -1.21 -36.57
C HIS A 95 14.63 -1.39 -35.22
N GLY A 96 15.31 -0.36 -34.71
CA GLY A 96 16.03 -0.42 -33.44
C GLY A 96 17.08 -1.55 -33.36
N GLY A 97 17.49 -1.89 -32.13
CA GLY A 97 18.30 -3.09 -31.85
C GLY A 97 17.46 -4.33 -31.54
N CYS A 98 16.14 -4.17 -31.39
CA CYS A 98 15.19 -5.15 -30.90
C CYS A 98 13.83 -4.88 -31.57
N THR A 99 13.04 -5.92 -31.82
CA THR A 99 11.66 -5.80 -32.30
C THR A 99 10.80 -6.92 -31.70
N TRP A 100 9.50 -6.67 -31.61
CA TRP A 100 8.46 -7.61 -31.22
C TRP A 100 7.53 -7.82 -32.42
N ILE A 101 7.01 -9.06 -32.57
CA ILE A 101 6.14 -9.56 -33.66
C ILE A 101 6.88 -10.07 -34.93
N PHE A 102 6.61 -11.33 -35.29
CA PHE A 102 6.66 -11.84 -36.68
C PHE A 102 5.21 -11.86 -37.05
N GLN A 103 4.95 -11.30 -38.21
CA GLN A 103 3.87 -11.71 -39.05
C GLN A 103 4.51 -12.37 -40.27
N GLN A 104 4.31 -13.68 -40.44
CA GLN A 104 4.88 -14.41 -41.58
C GLN A 104 4.11 -14.07 -42.86
N THR A 105 2.79 -13.88 -42.75
CA THR A 105 1.85 -13.42 -43.78
C THR A 105 0.66 -12.69 -43.12
N ASP A 106 -0.07 -11.88 -43.89
CA ASP A 106 -1.21 -11.07 -43.41
C ASP A 106 -2.37 -11.92 -42.83
N ASP A 107 -2.38 -13.23 -43.11
CA ASP A 107 -3.46 -14.16 -42.75
C ASP A 107 -3.26 -14.95 -41.44
N TYR A 108 -2.10 -14.83 -40.77
CA TYR A 108 -1.81 -15.53 -39.50
C TYR A 108 -1.77 -14.58 -38.29
N PRO A 109 -2.22 -15.01 -37.09
CA PRO A 109 -2.08 -14.23 -35.88
C PRO A 109 -0.59 -13.98 -35.56
N ALA A 110 -0.25 -12.73 -35.27
CA ALA A 110 1.10 -12.31 -34.88
C ALA A 110 1.63 -13.14 -33.70
N TYR A 111 2.77 -13.82 -33.88
CA TYR A 111 3.42 -14.55 -32.79
C TYR A 111 4.15 -13.57 -31.86
N PRO A 112 3.89 -13.57 -30.54
CA PRO A 112 4.59 -12.71 -29.59
C PRO A 112 5.96 -13.30 -29.24
N PHE A 113 7.01 -12.79 -29.86
CA PHE A 113 8.40 -13.10 -29.50
C PHE A 113 9.26 -11.84 -29.57
N LEU A 114 10.49 -12.00 -29.12
CA LEU A 114 11.50 -10.96 -29.08
C LEU A 114 12.67 -11.30 -30.01
N GLN A 115 12.86 -10.48 -31.05
CA GLN A 115 14.01 -10.57 -31.95
C GLN A 115 15.03 -9.48 -31.63
N LEU A 116 16.24 -9.88 -31.22
CA LEU A 116 17.37 -8.97 -31.06
C LEU A 116 18.32 -9.08 -32.25
N ARG A 117 19.01 -7.99 -32.60
CA ARG A 117 20.10 -8.06 -33.57
C ARG A 117 21.19 -9.02 -33.10
N LYS A 118 21.80 -9.73 -34.05
CA LYS A 118 22.79 -10.80 -33.79
C LYS A 118 23.94 -10.36 -32.89
N ASN A 119 24.38 -9.11 -33.00
CA ASN A 119 25.47 -8.56 -32.17
C ASN A 119 25.10 -8.38 -30.69
N LEU A 120 23.83 -8.23 -30.33
CA LEU A 120 23.37 -8.09 -28.94
C LEU A 120 23.39 -9.39 -28.15
N GLN A 121 23.67 -10.53 -28.81
CA GLN A 121 23.97 -11.78 -28.12
C GLN A 121 25.21 -11.59 -27.22
N ASN A 122 26.24 -10.91 -27.75
CA ASN A 122 27.51 -10.66 -27.08
C ASN A 122 27.66 -9.23 -26.54
N SER A 123 27.00 -8.25 -27.14
CA SER A 123 27.04 -6.86 -26.68
C SER A 123 25.93 -6.54 -25.69
N THR A 124 26.25 -5.73 -24.68
CA THR A 124 25.26 -5.13 -23.76
C THR A 124 24.70 -3.81 -24.28
N TYR A 125 25.21 -3.29 -25.41
CA TYR A 125 24.81 -2.01 -25.99
C TYR A 125 24.51 -2.13 -27.49
N TYR A 126 23.52 -1.37 -27.94
CA TYR A 126 23.27 -1.07 -29.35
C TYR A 126 23.68 0.38 -29.66
N GLY A 127 24.59 0.55 -30.63
CA GLY A 127 25.04 1.86 -31.11
C GLY A 127 25.67 2.77 -30.04
N LYS A 128 26.06 2.25 -28.87
CA LYS A 128 26.50 2.98 -27.66
C LYS A 128 25.43 3.80 -26.92
N PHE A 129 24.20 3.89 -27.44
CA PHE A 129 23.15 4.76 -26.87
C PHE A 129 22.07 4.00 -26.08
N TYR A 130 21.82 2.75 -26.45
CA TYR A 130 20.78 1.90 -25.87
C TYR A 130 21.41 0.70 -25.18
N THR A 131 21.00 0.44 -23.94
CA THR A 131 21.37 -0.81 -23.28
C THR A 131 20.48 -1.94 -23.78
N ARG A 132 21.01 -3.16 -23.86
CA ARG A 132 20.25 -4.35 -24.25
C ARG A 132 19.01 -4.54 -23.36
N LYS A 133 19.17 -4.38 -22.04
CA LYS A 133 18.06 -4.48 -21.09
C LYS A 133 16.97 -3.42 -21.31
N GLU A 134 17.34 -2.19 -21.69
CA GLU A 134 16.38 -1.13 -22.03
C GLU A 134 15.58 -1.50 -23.28
N LEU A 135 16.24 -2.02 -24.31
CA LEU A 135 15.58 -2.46 -25.54
C LEU A 135 14.61 -3.62 -25.26
N ILE A 136 15.06 -4.64 -24.53
CA ILE A 136 14.20 -5.77 -24.15
C ILE A 136 13.00 -5.29 -23.34
N ALA A 137 13.22 -4.45 -22.32
CA ALA A 137 12.15 -3.92 -21.50
C ALA A 137 11.13 -3.10 -22.32
N HIS A 138 11.61 -2.28 -23.26
CA HIS A 138 10.76 -1.52 -24.17
C HIS A 138 9.84 -2.43 -24.99
N GLU A 139 10.39 -3.43 -25.67
CA GLU A 139 9.59 -4.36 -26.48
C GLU A 139 8.66 -5.25 -25.65
N LEU A 140 9.11 -5.71 -24.48
CA LEU A 140 8.26 -6.49 -23.56
C LEU A 140 7.04 -5.69 -23.09
N SER A 141 7.17 -4.37 -22.99
CA SER A 141 6.04 -3.50 -22.63
C SER A 141 4.94 -3.52 -23.70
N HIS A 142 5.29 -3.70 -24.97
CA HIS A 142 4.31 -3.85 -26.04
C HIS A 142 3.69 -5.23 -26.06
N ILE A 143 4.49 -6.28 -25.81
CA ILE A 143 3.97 -7.66 -25.72
C ILE A 143 2.89 -7.78 -24.64
N GLY A 144 3.09 -7.19 -23.46
CA GLY A 144 2.07 -7.20 -22.41
C GLY A 144 0.78 -6.45 -22.80
N ARG A 145 0.82 -5.60 -23.84
CA ARG A 145 -0.31 -4.83 -24.37
C ARG A 145 -0.74 -5.26 -25.77
N MET A 146 -0.34 -6.44 -26.25
CA MET A 146 -0.63 -6.92 -27.61
C MET A 146 -2.12 -7.04 -27.98
N ARG A 147 -3.05 -6.95 -27.02
CA ARG A 147 -4.51 -6.94 -27.24
C ARG A 147 -5.15 -5.56 -27.13
N PHE A 148 -4.35 -4.49 -27.05
CA PHE A 148 -4.82 -3.11 -27.03
C PHE A 148 -4.66 -2.50 -28.43
N GLU A 149 -5.77 -2.19 -29.10
CA GLU A 149 -5.80 -1.57 -30.43
C GLU A 149 -5.72 -0.02 -30.34
N GLU A 150 -4.86 0.49 -29.47
CA GLU A 150 -4.91 1.86 -28.94
C GLU A 150 -3.49 2.46 -28.84
N PRO A 151 -2.99 3.11 -29.91
CA PRO A 151 -1.58 3.50 -30.03
C PRO A 151 -1.22 4.84 -29.37
N ILE A 152 -2.17 5.58 -28.79
CA ILE A 152 -1.94 6.99 -28.38
C ILE A 152 -0.91 7.06 -27.24
N PHE A 153 -1.01 6.18 -26.24
CA PHE A 153 -0.08 6.15 -25.09
C PHE A 153 0.87 4.96 -25.11
N GLU A 154 0.79 4.08 -26.09
CA GLU A 154 1.58 2.84 -26.19
C GLU A 154 3.09 3.12 -26.11
N GLU A 155 3.60 3.99 -26.98
CA GLU A 155 4.99 4.42 -26.98
C GLU A 155 5.36 5.18 -25.69
N ILE A 156 4.44 5.98 -25.13
CA ILE A 156 4.69 6.68 -23.86
C ILE A 156 4.92 5.65 -22.74
N LEU A 157 4.16 4.57 -22.70
CA LEU A 157 4.38 3.47 -21.76
C LEU A 157 5.73 2.79 -22.05
N ALA A 158 6.00 2.39 -23.29
CA ALA A 158 7.22 1.67 -23.63
C ALA A 158 8.50 2.44 -23.32
N TYR A 159 8.55 3.73 -23.66
CA TYR A 159 9.71 4.57 -23.38
C TYR A 159 9.97 4.78 -21.89
N ARG A 160 9.01 4.53 -20.98
CA ARG A 160 9.25 4.63 -19.52
C ARG A 160 10.30 3.64 -19.01
N SER A 161 10.52 2.53 -19.71
CA SER A 161 11.63 1.60 -19.44
C SER A 161 13.01 2.24 -19.62
N SER A 162 13.09 3.34 -20.38
CA SER A 162 14.35 4.04 -20.63
C SER A 162 14.89 4.72 -19.37
N PRO A 163 16.20 4.59 -19.06
CA PRO A 163 16.84 5.37 -17.99
C PRO A 163 16.95 6.85 -18.35
N SER A 164 16.94 7.20 -19.64
CA SER A 164 17.12 8.58 -20.12
C SER A 164 15.83 9.40 -20.02
N ARG A 165 15.89 10.53 -19.29
CA ARG A 165 14.78 11.50 -19.24
C ARG A 165 14.43 12.06 -20.61
N PHE A 166 15.44 12.25 -21.47
CA PHE A 166 15.26 12.76 -22.82
C PHE A 166 14.45 11.76 -23.66
N ARG A 167 14.83 10.49 -23.65
CA ARG A 167 14.11 9.43 -24.40
C ARG A 167 12.70 9.19 -23.85
N ARG A 168 12.53 9.19 -22.53
CA ARG A 168 11.20 9.11 -21.90
C ARG A 168 10.23 10.21 -22.37
N PHE A 169 10.76 11.37 -22.72
CA PHE A 169 9.95 12.49 -23.18
C PHE A 169 9.78 12.49 -24.69
N PHE A 170 10.87 12.46 -25.47
CA PHE A 170 10.88 12.65 -26.92
C PHE A 170 10.80 11.37 -27.76
N GLY A 171 11.04 10.20 -27.17
CA GLY A 171 10.94 8.92 -27.87
C GLY A 171 9.60 8.72 -28.58
N PRO A 172 8.45 8.98 -27.91
CA PRO A 172 7.11 8.84 -28.49
C PRO A 172 6.70 9.93 -29.50
N ILE A 173 7.63 10.68 -30.07
CA ILE A 173 7.29 11.79 -30.98
C ILE A 173 6.64 11.30 -32.28
N VAL A 174 7.12 10.17 -32.78
CA VAL A 174 6.55 9.46 -33.93
C VAL A 174 5.78 8.25 -33.40
N GLN A 175 4.53 8.08 -33.83
CA GLN A 175 3.63 7.04 -33.30
C GLN A 175 3.42 5.87 -34.25
N THR A 176 3.75 6.04 -35.54
CA THR A 176 3.51 5.00 -36.56
C THR A 176 4.68 4.90 -37.54
N SER A 177 4.80 3.73 -38.17
CA SER A 177 5.72 3.51 -39.28
C SER A 177 5.41 4.44 -40.46
N THR A 178 4.14 4.75 -40.69
CA THR A 178 3.70 5.68 -41.74
C THR A 178 4.21 7.10 -41.48
N GLU A 179 4.10 7.60 -40.25
CA GLU A 179 4.65 8.92 -39.88
C GLU A 179 6.17 8.95 -40.08
N SER A 180 6.87 7.86 -39.72
CA SER A 180 8.31 7.72 -39.92
C SER A 180 8.68 7.77 -41.40
N LEU A 181 7.95 7.06 -42.25
CA LEU A 181 8.18 7.03 -43.71
C LEU A 181 7.90 8.39 -44.35
N ILE A 182 6.80 9.06 -43.95
CA ILE A 182 6.49 10.42 -44.43
C ILE A 182 7.61 11.38 -44.05
N PHE A 183 8.11 11.32 -42.82
CA PHE A 183 9.21 12.17 -42.37
C PHE A 183 10.48 11.94 -43.20
N VAL A 184 10.87 10.68 -43.41
CA VAL A 184 12.05 10.32 -44.22
C VAL A 184 11.86 10.76 -45.68
N PHE A 185 10.68 10.54 -46.26
CA PHE A 185 10.36 10.97 -47.61
C PHE A 185 10.50 12.48 -47.78
N LEU A 186 9.91 13.26 -46.86
CA LEU A 186 10.02 14.71 -46.87
C LEU A 186 11.46 15.20 -46.73
N LEU A 187 12.24 14.55 -45.86
CA LEU A 187 13.65 14.88 -45.68
C LEU A 187 14.44 14.63 -46.97
N VAL A 188 14.26 13.48 -47.62
CA VAL A 188 14.92 13.15 -48.88
C VAL A 188 14.48 14.10 -49.99
N LEU A 189 13.19 14.42 -50.07
CA LEU A 189 12.66 15.37 -51.05
C LEU A 189 13.26 16.77 -50.89
N VAL A 190 13.36 17.28 -49.66
CA VAL A 190 13.99 18.57 -49.38
C VAL A 190 15.46 18.57 -49.80
N VAL A 191 16.22 17.53 -49.44
CA VAL A 191 17.62 17.39 -49.83
C VAL A 191 17.78 17.36 -51.35
N ALA A 192 16.92 16.62 -52.06
CA ALA A 192 16.93 16.56 -53.52
C ALA A 192 16.63 17.94 -54.15
N LEU A 193 15.65 18.68 -53.62
CA LEU A 193 15.35 20.04 -54.08
C LEU A 193 16.48 21.03 -53.80
N ASP A 194 17.17 20.90 -52.66
CA ASP A 194 18.35 21.70 -52.34
C ASP A 194 19.50 21.44 -53.33
N ILE A 195 19.76 20.17 -53.68
CA ILE A 195 20.75 19.80 -54.70
C ILE A 195 20.39 20.40 -56.07
N LEU A 196 19.14 20.24 -56.51
CA LEU A 196 18.67 20.81 -57.80
C LEU A 196 18.74 22.34 -57.84
N THR A 197 18.52 22.99 -56.70
CA THR A 197 18.68 24.45 -56.58
C THR A 197 20.12 24.87 -56.81
N LEU A 198 21.08 24.10 -56.29
CA LEU A 198 22.52 24.36 -56.47
C LEU A 198 23.00 24.05 -57.89
N GLU A 199 22.49 22.99 -58.52
CA GLU A 199 22.92 22.60 -59.87
C GLU A 199 22.33 23.48 -60.99
N GLN A 200 21.06 23.89 -60.89
CA GLN A 200 20.36 24.58 -61.97
C GLN A 200 20.21 26.10 -61.77
N GLU A 201 20.63 26.63 -60.62
CA GLU A 201 20.44 28.04 -60.23
C GLU A 201 18.98 28.54 -60.38
N SER A 202 18.01 27.64 -60.30
CA SER A 202 16.60 27.92 -60.57
C SER A 202 15.88 28.46 -59.33
N LYS A 203 15.28 29.65 -59.46
CA LYS A 203 14.42 30.23 -58.42
C LYS A 203 13.23 29.34 -58.07
N THR A 204 12.74 28.54 -59.02
CA THR A 204 11.61 27.63 -58.80
C THR A 204 11.98 26.53 -57.80
N PHE A 205 13.13 25.86 -57.99
CA PHE A 205 13.59 24.83 -57.06
C PHE A 205 13.92 25.40 -55.67
N PHE A 206 14.44 26.63 -55.62
CA PHE A 206 14.65 27.33 -54.35
C PHE A 206 13.35 27.49 -53.56
N TYR A 207 12.28 28.01 -54.18
CA TYR A 207 10.99 28.18 -53.51
C TYR A 207 10.34 26.85 -53.13
N LEU A 208 10.47 25.82 -53.98
CA LEU A 208 9.98 24.47 -53.67
C LEU A 208 10.71 23.85 -52.48
N SER A 209 12.05 23.99 -52.39
CA SER A 209 12.83 23.56 -51.23
C SER A 209 12.35 24.27 -49.96
N LYS A 210 12.19 25.60 -50.01
CA LYS A 210 11.71 26.39 -48.85
C LYS A 210 10.32 25.96 -48.38
N LEU A 211 9.42 25.65 -49.32
CA LEU A 211 8.10 25.12 -49.00
C LEU A 211 8.17 23.72 -48.38
N GLY A 212 9.04 22.85 -48.90
CA GLY A 212 9.31 21.53 -48.31
C GLY A 212 9.89 21.62 -46.89
N GLN A 213 10.85 22.52 -46.65
CA GLN A 213 11.40 22.81 -45.33
C GLN A 213 10.32 23.29 -44.37
N LEU A 214 9.43 24.19 -44.82
CA LEU A 214 8.31 24.66 -44.01
C LEU A 214 7.36 23.53 -43.62
N PHE A 215 7.02 22.63 -44.56
CA PHE A 215 6.16 21.48 -44.29
C PHE A 215 6.82 20.51 -43.28
N LEU A 216 8.12 20.22 -43.46
CA LEU A 216 8.89 19.39 -42.54
C LEU A 216 8.91 19.99 -41.11
N ILE A 217 9.24 21.27 -40.97
CA ILE A 217 9.27 21.96 -39.67
C ILE A 217 7.87 21.99 -39.04
N SER A 218 6.84 22.27 -39.83
CA SER A 218 5.44 22.31 -39.35
C SER A 218 4.98 20.94 -38.87
N SER A 219 5.37 19.86 -39.57
CA SER A 219 5.05 18.48 -39.17
C SER A 219 5.72 18.09 -37.85
N LEU A 220 6.99 18.46 -37.66
CA LEU A 220 7.72 18.25 -36.40
C LEU A 220 7.13 19.06 -35.25
N LEU A 221 6.77 20.32 -35.50
CA LEU A 221 6.14 21.17 -34.51
C LEU A 221 4.78 20.61 -34.08
N TYR A 222 3.97 20.14 -35.04
CA TYR A 222 2.71 19.46 -34.77
C TYR A 222 2.92 18.20 -33.91
N ALA A 223 3.87 17.34 -34.29
CA ALA A 223 4.19 16.14 -33.53
C ALA A 223 4.64 16.46 -32.09
N LEU A 224 5.44 17.52 -31.91
CA LEU A 224 5.89 17.98 -30.60
C LEU A 224 4.74 18.54 -29.74
N ILE A 225 3.87 19.36 -30.31
CA ILE A 225 2.69 19.91 -29.60
C ILE A 225 1.77 18.76 -29.17
N ARG A 226 1.48 17.82 -30.08
CA ARG A 226 0.72 16.61 -29.81
C ARG A 226 1.33 15.80 -28.66
N LEU A 227 2.64 15.55 -28.71
CA LEU A 227 3.38 14.82 -27.69
C LEU A 227 3.30 15.51 -26.32
N CYS A 228 3.48 16.82 -26.27
CA CYS A 228 3.34 17.60 -25.03
C CYS A 228 1.95 17.44 -24.40
N PHE A 229 0.90 17.50 -25.21
CA PHE A 229 -0.47 17.30 -24.75
C PHE A 229 -0.70 15.88 -24.21
N ARG A 230 -0.23 14.84 -24.92
CA ARG A 230 -0.35 13.44 -24.46
C ARG A 230 0.46 13.19 -23.18
N GLN A 231 1.70 13.67 -23.11
CA GLN A 231 2.51 13.59 -21.90
C GLN A 231 1.83 14.28 -20.71
N TYR A 232 1.15 15.40 -20.93
CA TYR A 232 0.36 16.07 -19.90
C TYR A 232 -0.82 15.19 -19.43
N GLN A 233 -1.65 14.70 -20.36
CA GLN A 233 -2.78 13.83 -20.03
C GLN A 233 -2.35 12.59 -19.23
N PHE A 234 -1.30 11.90 -19.71
CA PHE A 234 -0.74 10.73 -19.05
C PHE A 234 -0.26 11.04 -17.63
N LYS A 235 0.47 12.15 -17.43
CA LYS A 235 0.97 12.57 -16.11
C LYS A 235 -0.18 12.89 -15.15
N VAL A 236 -1.25 13.53 -15.62
CA VAL A 236 -2.40 13.85 -14.78
C VAL A 236 -3.15 12.58 -14.39
N ALA A 237 -3.45 11.69 -15.35
CA ALA A 237 -4.08 10.40 -15.06
C ALA A 237 -3.26 9.58 -14.04
N LEU A 238 -1.95 9.49 -14.24
CA LEU A 238 -1.06 8.78 -13.32
C LEU A 238 -0.99 9.43 -11.93
N LYS A 239 -1.03 10.76 -11.86
CA LYS A 239 -1.11 11.49 -10.58
C LYS A 239 -2.41 11.19 -9.84
N ASN A 240 -3.53 11.07 -10.55
CA ASN A 240 -4.82 10.72 -9.97
C ASN A 240 -4.83 9.27 -9.47
N LEU A 241 -4.30 8.33 -10.25
CA LEU A 241 -4.15 6.93 -9.83
C LEU A 241 -3.26 6.77 -8.60
N ARG A 242 -2.15 7.51 -8.51
CA ARG A 242 -1.25 7.50 -7.34
C ARG A 242 -1.90 7.98 -6.05
N GLN A 243 -3.04 8.64 -6.13
CA GLN A 243 -3.81 9.04 -4.94
C GLN A 243 -4.73 7.91 -4.46
N LEU A 244 -4.97 6.87 -5.28
CA LEU A 244 -5.82 5.73 -4.93
C LEU A 244 -5.08 4.55 -4.33
N VAL A 245 -3.75 4.54 -4.43
CA VAL A 245 -2.92 3.40 -4.03
C VAL A 245 -1.72 3.88 -3.21
N LEU A 246 -1.38 3.13 -2.16
CA LEU A 246 -0.26 3.48 -1.28
C LEU A 246 1.11 3.30 -1.95
N ASN A 247 1.20 2.43 -2.96
CA ASN A 247 2.42 2.11 -3.68
C ASN A 247 2.44 2.76 -5.07
N LYS A 248 3.50 3.52 -5.39
CA LYS A 248 3.69 4.12 -6.72
C LYS A 248 3.69 3.08 -7.84
N THR A 249 4.29 1.91 -7.60
CA THR A 249 4.34 0.81 -8.57
C THR A 249 2.94 0.28 -8.89
N ALA A 250 2.02 0.28 -7.93
CA ALA A 250 0.63 -0.14 -8.19
C ALA A 250 -0.08 0.83 -9.15
N ALA A 251 0.14 2.14 -9.02
CA ALA A 251 -0.45 3.12 -9.95
C ALA A 251 0.14 2.98 -11.36
N ASP A 252 1.43 2.67 -11.44
CA ASP A 252 2.12 2.42 -12.70
C ASP A 252 1.62 1.11 -13.35
N ALA A 253 1.36 0.07 -12.56
CA ALA A 253 0.76 -1.18 -13.00
C ALA A 253 -0.71 -1.01 -13.45
N ILE A 254 -1.49 -0.15 -12.77
CA ILE A 254 -2.87 0.16 -13.18
C ILE A 254 -2.86 0.91 -14.51
N ILE A 255 -2.11 2.02 -14.64
CA ILE A 255 -2.13 2.83 -15.87
C ILE A 255 -1.70 2.03 -17.10
N TYR A 256 -0.77 1.09 -16.91
CA TYR A 256 -0.30 0.18 -17.96
C TYR A 256 -1.37 -0.83 -18.43
N ARG A 257 -2.42 -1.05 -17.63
CA ARG A 257 -3.56 -1.91 -17.97
C ARG A 257 -4.77 -1.12 -18.46
N LEU A 258 -4.67 0.20 -18.62
CA LEU A 258 -5.77 1.04 -19.09
C LEU A 258 -5.81 1.16 -20.61
N THR A 259 -7.00 1.45 -21.13
CA THR A 259 -7.20 1.90 -22.50
C THR A 259 -6.80 3.36 -22.69
N ASP A 260 -6.55 3.79 -23.92
CA ASP A 260 -6.33 5.20 -24.27
C ASP A 260 -7.51 6.07 -23.83
N ALA A 261 -8.74 5.57 -24.05
CA ALA A 261 -9.96 6.25 -23.61
C ALA A 261 -10.02 6.40 -22.08
N GLU A 262 -9.64 5.36 -21.33
CA GLU A 262 -9.57 5.38 -19.87
C GLU A 262 -8.48 6.34 -19.36
N ILE A 263 -7.29 6.35 -19.97
CA ILE A 263 -6.21 7.29 -19.60
C ILE A 263 -6.67 8.74 -19.81
N ILE A 264 -7.31 9.03 -20.94
CA ILE A 264 -7.87 10.36 -21.22
C ILE A 264 -8.96 10.70 -20.20
N ASN A 265 -9.87 9.78 -19.90
CA ASN A 265 -10.94 10.00 -18.95
C ASN A 265 -10.40 10.25 -17.53
N PHE A 266 -9.46 9.43 -17.07
CA PHE A 266 -8.86 9.53 -15.74
C PHE A 266 -7.98 10.77 -15.57
N SER A 267 -7.55 11.40 -16.67
CA SER A 267 -6.93 12.72 -16.63
C SER A 267 -7.90 13.85 -16.26
N ARG A 268 -9.21 13.60 -16.33
CA ARG A 268 -10.29 14.56 -16.07
C ARG A 268 -11.09 14.27 -14.80
N LEU A 269 -11.12 13.00 -14.39
CA LEU A 269 -11.84 12.55 -13.19
C LEU A 269 -11.04 12.78 -11.90
N SER A 270 -11.76 12.98 -10.79
CA SER A 270 -11.21 12.93 -9.44
C SER A 270 -10.85 11.49 -9.05
N PRO A 271 -9.95 11.29 -8.07
CA PRO A 271 -9.63 9.95 -7.58
C PRO A 271 -10.88 9.15 -7.17
N LYS A 272 -11.83 9.77 -6.48
CA LYS A 272 -13.08 9.12 -6.05
C LYS A 272 -13.89 8.57 -7.22
N GLU A 273 -14.02 9.35 -8.29
CA GLU A 273 -14.74 8.94 -9.50
C GLU A 273 -14.01 7.81 -10.24
N ILE A 274 -12.67 7.83 -10.27
CA ILE A 274 -11.86 6.75 -10.84
C ILE A 274 -12.07 5.44 -10.05
N TYR A 275 -12.10 5.51 -8.72
CA TYR A 275 -12.39 4.33 -7.90
C TYR A 275 -13.80 3.81 -8.17
N ALA A 276 -14.80 4.68 -8.25
CA ALA A 276 -16.18 4.30 -8.59
C ALA A 276 -16.25 3.62 -9.97
N TYR A 277 -15.59 4.20 -10.97
CA TYR A 277 -15.47 3.62 -12.31
C TYR A 277 -14.92 2.19 -12.29
N ALA A 278 -13.85 1.97 -11.52
CA ALA A 278 -13.23 0.64 -11.37
C ALA A 278 -14.14 -0.33 -10.60
N TYR A 279 -14.82 0.15 -9.56
CA TYR A 279 -15.71 -0.64 -8.73
C TYR A 279 -16.93 -1.16 -9.52
N GLU A 280 -17.54 -0.31 -10.36
CA GLU A 280 -18.66 -0.69 -11.22
C GLU A 280 -18.31 -1.75 -12.27
N ARG A 281 -17.03 -1.78 -12.70
CA ARG A 281 -16.56 -2.69 -13.76
C ARG A 281 -15.90 -3.95 -13.26
N LYS A 282 -15.63 -4.05 -11.95
CA LYS A 282 -14.91 -5.18 -11.35
C LYS A 282 -15.60 -6.53 -11.58
N ASP A 283 -16.91 -6.54 -11.84
CA ASP A 283 -17.70 -7.76 -12.03
C ASP A 283 -18.14 -7.96 -13.50
N SER A 284 -17.91 -6.99 -14.40
CA SER A 284 -18.37 -7.02 -15.80
C SER A 284 -17.25 -7.06 -16.84
N SER A 285 -16.00 -6.83 -16.43
CA SER A 285 -14.82 -6.90 -17.28
C SER A 285 -13.72 -7.65 -16.57
N LEU A 286 -13.24 -8.75 -17.17
CA LEU A 286 -12.14 -9.56 -16.63
C LEU A 286 -10.92 -8.70 -16.29
N ARG A 287 -10.53 -7.80 -17.20
CA ARG A 287 -9.42 -6.86 -16.99
C ARG A 287 -9.64 -6.02 -15.73
N TRP A 288 -10.83 -5.45 -15.55
CA TRP A 288 -11.16 -4.67 -14.36
C TRP A 288 -11.29 -5.52 -13.10
N THR A 289 -11.76 -6.77 -13.19
CA THR A 289 -11.72 -7.75 -12.09
C THR A 289 -10.30 -7.93 -11.58
N LEU A 290 -9.34 -8.16 -12.50
CA LEU A 290 -7.93 -8.37 -12.14
C LEU A 290 -7.28 -7.10 -11.60
N ILE A 291 -7.49 -5.94 -12.25
CA ILE A 291 -7.00 -4.64 -11.77
C ILE A 291 -7.52 -4.36 -10.35
N TYR A 292 -8.83 -4.47 -10.15
CA TYR A 292 -9.45 -4.16 -8.87
C TYR A 292 -8.94 -5.11 -7.78
N THR A 293 -8.93 -6.41 -8.04
CA THR A 293 -8.49 -7.42 -7.08
C THR A 293 -7.02 -7.24 -6.71
N ALA A 294 -6.13 -7.01 -7.69
CA ALA A 294 -4.70 -6.88 -7.45
C ALA A 294 -4.32 -5.56 -6.76
N TYR A 295 -4.95 -4.45 -7.14
CA TYR A 295 -4.43 -3.11 -6.80
C TYR A 295 -5.37 -2.22 -5.99
N LEU A 296 -6.68 -2.47 -6.00
CA LEU A 296 -7.68 -1.58 -5.36
C LEU A 296 -8.47 -2.24 -4.22
N SER A 297 -8.59 -3.57 -4.20
CA SER A 297 -9.44 -4.32 -3.27
C SER A 297 -9.01 -4.26 -1.80
N LYS A 298 -7.70 -4.06 -1.57
CA LYS A 298 -7.07 -3.92 -0.24
C LYS A 298 -7.05 -2.47 0.28
N HIS A 299 -7.51 -1.53 -0.54
CA HIS A 299 -7.51 -0.09 -0.23
C HIS A 299 -8.92 0.46 -0.48
N ARG A 300 -9.90 -0.17 0.17
CA ARG A 300 -11.31 0.14 0.01
C ARG A 300 -11.56 1.59 0.43
N LEU A 301 -12.16 2.39 -0.46
CA LEU A 301 -13.06 3.42 0.05
C LEU A 301 -14.05 2.71 0.97
N SER A 302 -13.99 3.04 2.26
CA SER A 302 -14.83 2.44 3.28
C SER A 302 -15.61 3.55 3.98
N ASP A 303 -16.47 3.17 4.92
CA ASP A 303 -17.15 4.11 5.81
C ASP A 303 -16.20 4.85 6.76
N HIS A 304 -14.89 4.57 6.73
CA HIS A 304 -13.89 5.15 7.62
C HIS A 304 -12.53 5.41 6.94
N TYR A 305 -12.45 5.26 5.60
CA TYR A 305 -11.27 5.60 4.79
C TYR A 305 -11.70 6.26 3.47
N ASP A 306 -11.23 7.49 3.23
CA ASP A 306 -11.60 8.29 2.04
C ASP A 306 -10.62 8.13 0.84
N GLY A 307 -9.69 7.18 0.94
CA GLY A 307 -8.63 6.96 -0.04
C GLY A 307 -7.34 7.74 0.26
N TYR A 308 -7.39 8.72 1.18
CA TYR A 308 -6.23 9.50 1.62
C TYR A 308 -6.02 9.43 3.15
N LEU A 309 -7.09 9.58 3.92
CA LEU A 309 -7.13 9.61 5.38
C LEU A 309 -8.20 8.70 5.94
N TYR A 310 -7.88 8.13 7.10
CA TYR A 310 -8.87 7.51 7.96
C TYR A 310 -9.71 8.58 8.68
N HIS A 311 -10.98 8.28 8.95
CA HIS A 311 -11.89 9.19 9.63
C HIS A 311 -12.86 8.45 10.55
N ASN A 312 -13.33 9.16 11.58
CA ASN A 312 -14.39 8.65 12.46
C ASN A 312 -15.74 8.72 11.76
N THR A 313 -16.65 7.83 12.16
CA THR A 313 -18.05 7.86 11.73
C THR A 313 -18.96 7.84 12.97
N PRO A 314 -19.65 8.96 13.29
CA PRO A 314 -19.66 10.23 12.55
C PRO A 314 -18.31 11.00 12.64
N PRO A 315 -18.03 11.89 11.67
CA PRO A 315 -16.80 12.67 11.66
C PRO A 315 -16.59 13.49 12.92
N THR A 316 -15.33 13.59 13.35
CA THR A 316 -14.96 14.44 14.49
C THR A 316 -14.85 15.89 14.07
N LYS A 317 -15.52 16.79 14.82
CA LYS A 317 -15.61 18.22 14.47
C LYS A 317 -14.45 19.08 14.98
N ARG A 318 -13.37 18.49 15.53
CA ARG A 318 -12.25 19.26 16.13
C ARG A 318 -11.19 19.61 15.09
N SER A 319 -10.87 20.89 15.02
CA SER A 319 -9.94 21.50 14.07
C SER A 319 -8.58 21.80 14.68
N PHE A 320 -7.61 22.18 13.85
CA PHE A 320 -6.32 22.68 14.33
C PHE A 320 -6.44 23.97 15.16
N LYS A 321 -7.44 24.82 14.86
CA LYS A 321 -7.72 26.03 15.65
C LYS A 321 -8.13 25.67 17.07
N ASP A 322 -8.96 24.65 17.24
CA ASP A 322 -9.38 24.15 18.56
C ASP A 322 -8.19 23.62 19.37
N PHE A 323 -7.24 22.95 18.72
CA PHE A 323 -6.01 22.51 19.38
C PHE A 323 -5.17 23.69 19.89
N ILE A 324 -5.00 24.75 19.08
CA ILE A 324 -4.28 25.95 19.51
C ILE A 324 -5.02 26.69 20.63
N HIS A 325 -6.35 26.75 20.55
CA HIS A 325 -7.19 27.32 21.59
C HIS A 325 -7.02 26.58 22.92
N TRP A 326 -7.07 25.24 22.90
CA TRP A 326 -6.76 24.43 24.08
C TRP A 326 -5.34 24.69 24.59
N MET A 327 -4.32 24.68 23.73
CA MET A 327 -2.94 24.95 24.14
C MET A 327 -2.76 26.31 24.84
N TRP A 328 -3.56 27.32 24.48
CA TRP A 328 -3.51 28.64 25.10
C TRP A 328 -4.32 28.70 26.42
N GLU A 329 -5.48 28.05 26.47
CA GLU A 329 -6.35 28.05 27.64
C GLU A 329 -6.04 26.96 28.67
N SER A 330 -5.22 25.99 28.30
CA SER A 330 -4.86 24.82 29.13
C SER A 330 -4.33 25.28 30.47
N LYS A 331 -4.95 24.75 31.53
CA LYS A 331 -4.58 25.01 32.93
C LYS A 331 -4.30 23.66 33.58
N PRO A 332 -3.20 22.99 33.20
CA PRO A 332 -2.98 21.62 33.62
C PRO A 332 -2.68 21.60 35.11
N ARG A 333 -3.36 20.70 35.83
CA ARG A 333 -3.09 20.52 37.25
C ARG A 333 -1.66 20.00 37.47
N LYS A 334 -1.06 20.40 38.58
CA LYS A 334 0.30 19.96 38.94
C LYS A 334 0.28 18.47 39.29
N TRP A 335 1.15 17.71 38.64
CA TRP A 335 1.42 16.31 38.97
C TRP A 335 2.70 16.23 39.80
N PRO A 336 2.84 15.22 40.67
CA PRO A 336 4.12 14.96 41.34
C PRO A 336 5.21 14.61 40.31
N GLU A 337 6.47 14.94 40.61
CA GLU A 337 7.59 14.63 39.71
C GLU A 337 7.85 13.13 39.59
N SER A 338 7.62 12.40 40.68
CA SER A 338 7.70 10.95 40.74
C SER A 338 6.79 10.38 41.83
N ILE A 339 6.21 9.21 41.57
CA ILE A 339 5.48 8.37 42.51
C ILE A 339 6.25 7.05 42.63
N PRO A 340 6.67 6.66 43.85
CA PRO A 340 7.32 5.38 44.06
C PRO A 340 6.32 4.23 43.84
N ILE A 341 6.79 3.15 43.22
CA ILE A 341 6.03 1.90 43.16
C ILE A 341 6.51 1.01 44.30
N SER A 342 5.58 0.56 45.13
CA SER A 342 5.88 -0.23 46.32
C SER A 342 6.36 -1.65 46.00
N GLN A 343 5.96 -2.21 44.86
CA GLN A 343 6.31 -3.57 44.46
C GLN A 343 6.30 -3.71 42.93
N LEU A 344 7.40 -4.20 42.37
CA LEU A 344 7.45 -4.64 40.98
C LEU A 344 6.93 -6.07 40.87
N ALA A 345 6.08 -6.32 39.88
CA ALA A 345 5.63 -7.66 39.56
C ALA A 345 6.77 -8.48 38.94
N LYS A 346 6.82 -9.76 39.31
CA LYS A 346 7.59 -10.79 38.63
C LYS A 346 6.61 -11.82 38.07
N PRO A 347 6.12 -11.62 36.84
CA PRO A 347 5.15 -12.51 36.22
C PRO A 347 5.69 -13.94 36.12
N LEU A 348 4.77 -14.91 36.07
CA LEU A 348 5.14 -16.29 35.84
C LEU A 348 5.75 -16.44 34.44
N THR A 349 6.90 -17.10 34.35
CA THR A 349 7.61 -17.34 33.08
C THR A 349 6.94 -18.42 32.23
N GLN A 350 6.27 -19.38 32.87
CA GLN A 350 5.46 -20.42 32.24
C GLN A 350 4.10 -20.50 32.91
N ILE A 351 3.04 -20.62 32.11
CA ILE A 351 1.67 -20.75 32.60
C ILE A 351 1.22 -22.17 32.26
N ASN A 352 1.07 -23.01 33.27
CA ASN A 352 0.65 -24.40 33.11
C ASN A 352 -0.86 -24.60 33.35
N ASP A 353 -1.63 -23.52 33.19
CA ASP A 353 -3.08 -23.50 33.37
C ASP A 353 -3.74 -22.58 32.31
N ASP A 354 -5.07 -22.56 32.32
CA ASP A 354 -5.86 -21.70 31.43
C ASP A 354 -6.43 -20.45 32.12
N HIS A 355 -5.87 -20.08 33.27
CA HIS A 355 -6.35 -18.91 34.01
C HIS A 355 -5.91 -17.62 33.31
N LEU A 356 -6.83 -16.67 33.24
CA LEU A 356 -6.57 -15.34 32.73
C LEU A 356 -5.90 -14.51 33.81
N ARG A 357 -4.69 -14.02 33.52
CA ARG A 357 -3.98 -13.07 34.40
C ARG A 357 -3.69 -11.79 33.63
N LEU A 358 -4.01 -10.66 34.25
CA LEU A 358 -3.86 -9.32 33.69
C LEU A 358 -3.01 -8.50 34.64
N THR A 359 -1.76 -8.22 34.25
CA THR A 359 -0.84 -7.41 35.07
C THR A 359 -0.77 -6.00 34.51
N PHE A 360 -1.14 -5.01 35.33
CA PHE A 360 -1.05 -3.60 34.96
C PHE A 360 0.40 -3.14 35.00
N VAL A 361 1.01 -2.94 33.84
CA VAL A 361 2.40 -2.47 33.75
C VAL A 361 2.44 -0.97 33.96
N ASN A 362 1.73 -0.21 33.12
CA ASN A 362 1.53 1.23 33.19
C ASN A 362 0.63 1.68 32.03
N HIS A 363 0.09 2.90 32.08
CA HIS A 363 -0.64 3.55 30.97
C HIS A 363 -1.66 2.61 30.30
N ALA A 364 -1.49 2.30 29.01
CA ALA A 364 -2.26 1.29 28.26
C ALA A 364 -1.53 -0.06 28.11
N THR A 365 -0.38 -0.23 28.76
CA THR A 365 0.41 -1.46 28.77
C THR A 365 -0.08 -2.45 29.81
N ILE A 366 -0.73 -3.51 29.34
CA ILE A 366 -1.11 -4.69 30.12
C ILE A 366 -0.33 -5.89 29.61
N LEU A 367 0.22 -6.67 30.55
CA LEU A 367 0.67 -8.03 30.27
C LEU A 367 -0.53 -8.97 30.48
N ILE A 368 -0.96 -9.59 29.40
CA ILE A 368 -2.06 -10.56 29.36
C ILE A 368 -1.44 -11.95 29.26
N GLN A 369 -1.76 -12.79 30.23
CA GLN A 369 -1.29 -14.17 30.34
C GLN A 369 -2.52 -15.08 30.27
N TRP A 370 -2.69 -15.81 29.16
CA TRP A 370 -3.86 -16.66 28.94
C TRP A 370 -3.52 -17.82 27.99
N GLY A 371 -3.89 -19.05 28.35
CA GLY A 371 -3.67 -20.23 27.51
C GLY A 371 -2.19 -20.48 27.17
N ASN A 372 -1.29 -20.27 28.13
CA ASN A 372 0.17 -20.32 27.97
C ASN A 372 0.76 -19.32 26.95
N ILE A 373 0.00 -18.28 26.60
CA ILE A 373 0.45 -17.19 25.73
C ILE A 373 0.54 -15.90 26.54
N ASN A 374 1.61 -15.15 26.28
CA ASN A 374 1.84 -13.82 26.84
C ASN A 374 1.68 -12.77 25.74
N ILE A 375 0.75 -11.84 25.94
CA ILE A 375 0.40 -10.75 25.02
C ILE A 375 0.69 -9.42 25.71
N LEU A 376 1.31 -8.48 25.02
CA LEU A 376 1.45 -7.09 25.48
C LEU A 376 0.58 -6.17 24.65
N THR A 377 -0.19 -5.30 25.30
CA THR A 377 -0.88 -4.18 24.67
C THR A 377 0.00 -2.93 24.73
N ASP A 378 0.08 -2.16 23.65
CA ASP A 378 0.67 -0.81 23.60
C ASP A 378 1.89 -0.59 24.51
N PRO A 379 2.99 -1.34 24.33
CA PRO A 379 4.05 -1.42 25.32
C PRO A 379 4.93 -0.16 25.35
N ILE A 380 5.08 0.46 26.53
CA ILE A 380 5.97 1.61 26.75
C ILE A 380 6.82 1.52 28.02
N TRP A 381 8.13 1.30 27.83
CA TRP A 381 9.16 1.37 28.89
C TRP A 381 9.98 2.67 28.83
N SER A 382 9.88 3.45 27.76
CA SER A 382 10.55 4.75 27.66
C SER A 382 10.17 5.72 28.78
N LYS A 383 11.13 6.58 29.15
CA LYS A 383 10.93 7.65 30.16
C LYS A 383 9.95 8.73 29.69
N ARG A 384 9.85 8.95 28.38
CA ARG A 384 8.98 9.96 27.76
C ARG A 384 8.25 9.36 26.56
N CYS A 385 7.00 9.79 26.35
CA CYS A 385 6.23 9.50 25.14
C CYS A 385 6.40 10.65 24.14
N SER A 386 7.54 10.68 23.46
CA SER A 386 7.94 11.79 22.58
C SER A 386 8.90 11.34 21.49
N PRO A 387 8.97 12.02 20.33
CA PRO A 387 10.03 11.81 19.35
C PRO A 387 11.42 12.20 19.88
N PHE A 388 11.50 13.00 20.95
CA PHE A 388 12.74 13.49 21.54
C PHE A 388 12.94 12.93 22.95
N SER A 389 14.19 12.55 23.27
CA SER A 389 14.53 12.05 24.61
C SER A 389 14.47 13.13 25.71
N TRP A 390 14.62 14.40 25.34
CA TRP A 390 14.71 15.53 26.27
C TRP A 390 13.42 16.35 26.41
N MET A 391 12.48 16.23 25.47
CA MET A 391 11.23 17.02 25.42
C MET A 391 9.99 16.12 25.39
N GLY A 392 8.84 16.64 25.81
CA GLY A 392 7.55 15.94 25.79
C GLY A 392 7.20 15.26 27.12
N PRO A 393 6.01 14.65 27.25
CA PRO A 393 5.52 14.16 28.54
C PRO A 393 6.43 13.08 29.13
N LYS A 394 6.77 13.24 30.41
CA LYS A 394 7.62 12.32 31.19
C LYS A 394 6.72 11.47 32.09
N ARG A 395 7.01 10.19 32.23
CA ARG A 395 6.30 9.35 33.19
C ARG A 395 6.58 9.77 34.63
N VAL A 396 5.59 9.62 35.49
CA VAL A 396 5.72 9.90 36.94
C VAL A 396 6.03 8.66 37.77
N HIS A 397 5.91 7.46 37.22
CA HIS A 397 6.36 6.25 37.91
C HIS A 397 7.06 5.30 36.94
N SER A 398 7.87 4.39 37.47
CA SER A 398 8.49 3.33 36.67
C SER A 398 7.43 2.36 36.13
N PRO A 399 7.71 1.54 35.10
CA PRO A 399 6.88 0.39 34.78
C PRO A 399 6.70 -0.53 36.00
N GLY A 400 5.51 -1.10 36.17
CA GLY A 400 5.20 -2.07 37.23
C GLY A 400 5.87 -3.43 37.05
N ILE A 401 6.49 -3.68 35.89
CA ILE A 401 7.32 -4.85 35.60
C ILE A 401 8.65 -4.33 35.05
N CYS A 402 9.77 -4.74 35.62
CA CYS A 402 11.07 -4.49 34.99
C CYS A 402 11.10 -5.13 33.61
N PHE A 403 11.73 -4.48 32.64
CA PHE A 403 11.75 -5.02 31.28
C PHE A 403 12.39 -6.41 31.24
N GLU A 404 13.42 -6.60 32.06
CA GLU A 404 14.21 -7.81 32.19
C GLU A 404 13.42 -8.95 32.86
N ASP A 405 12.35 -8.63 33.58
CA ASP A 405 11.44 -9.60 34.21
C ASP A 405 10.26 -10.01 33.29
N LEU A 406 10.24 -9.54 32.04
CA LEU A 406 9.19 -9.93 31.09
C LEU A 406 9.27 -11.44 30.76
N PRO A 407 8.14 -12.17 30.80
CA PRO A 407 8.10 -13.55 30.31
C PRO A 407 8.24 -13.56 28.77
N PRO A 408 8.39 -14.74 28.13
CA PRO A 408 8.42 -14.83 26.67
C PRO A 408 7.18 -14.18 26.04
N ILE A 409 7.36 -13.08 25.30
CA ILE A 409 6.26 -12.37 24.65
C ILE A 409 6.00 -12.96 23.27
N HIS A 410 4.75 -13.35 23.04
CA HIS A 410 4.35 -14.00 21.78
C HIS A 410 3.67 -13.00 20.84
N LEU A 411 2.79 -12.16 21.37
CA LEU A 411 2.03 -11.18 20.61
C LEU A 411 2.19 -9.78 21.20
N VAL A 412 2.29 -8.79 20.32
CA VAL A 412 2.22 -7.37 20.68
C VAL A 412 1.08 -6.74 19.89
N LEU A 413 0.10 -6.18 20.59
CA LEU A 413 -1.05 -5.51 20.01
C LEU A 413 -0.85 -4.00 20.08
N LEU A 414 -0.95 -3.33 18.93
CA LEU A 414 -0.74 -1.88 18.79
C LEU A 414 -2.03 -1.21 18.32
N SER A 415 -2.73 -0.55 19.23
CA SER A 415 -4.05 0.08 18.99
C SER A 415 -3.98 1.19 17.95
N HIS A 416 -2.95 2.04 18.05
CA HIS A 416 -2.70 3.15 17.16
C HIS A 416 -1.25 3.63 17.29
N ASN A 417 -0.91 4.71 16.59
CA ASN A 417 0.47 5.11 16.39
C ASN A 417 0.97 6.27 17.27
N HIS A 418 0.24 6.71 18.30
CA HIS A 418 0.74 7.76 19.19
C HIS A 418 1.97 7.31 19.99
N TYR A 419 2.73 8.27 20.53
CA TYR A 419 4.04 8.01 21.13
C TYR A 419 3.99 7.23 22.44
N ASP A 420 2.87 7.32 23.15
CA ASP A 420 2.55 6.65 24.40
C ASP A 420 1.97 5.24 24.21
N HIS A 421 1.58 4.88 22.97
CA HIS A 421 1.07 3.55 22.62
C HIS A 421 2.01 2.76 21.70
N MET A 422 2.81 3.46 20.88
CA MET A 422 3.77 2.88 19.95
C MET A 422 5.17 3.45 20.22
N ASP A 423 5.81 2.90 21.25
CA ASP A 423 7.15 3.27 21.71
C ASP A 423 8.24 2.45 20.99
N ILE A 424 8.78 3.01 19.91
CA ILE A 424 9.76 2.32 19.03
C ILE A 424 10.98 1.76 19.79
N PRO A 425 11.63 2.47 20.74
CA PRO A 425 12.65 1.90 21.60
C PRO A 425 12.23 0.61 22.31
N THR A 426 11.04 0.60 22.93
CA THR A 426 10.50 -0.59 23.60
C THR A 426 10.23 -1.71 22.61
N LEU A 427 9.56 -1.44 21.50
CA LEU A 427 9.24 -2.47 20.50
C LEU A 427 10.50 -3.14 19.93
N ARG A 428 11.58 -2.38 19.72
CA ARG A 428 12.88 -2.91 19.28
C ARG A 428 13.50 -3.84 20.32
N ARG A 429 13.45 -3.47 21.61
CA ARG A 429 13.94 -4.32 22.70
C ARG A 429 13.11 -5.61 22.78
N ILE A 430 11.79 -5.51 22.69
CA ILE A 430 10.90 -6.67 22.73
C ILE A 430 11.22 -7.60 21.55
N GLN A 431 11.35 -7.06 20.33
CA GLN A 431 11.69 -7.90 19.19
C GLN A 431 13.04 -8.60 19.34
N ALA A 432 14.06 -7.88 19.79
CA ALA A 432 15.39 -8.43 19.95
C ALA A 432 15.42 -9.59 20.96
N GLN A 433 14.61 -9.51 22.02
CA GLN A 433 14.60 -10.50 23.10
C GLN A 433 13.59 -11.64 22.90
N HIS A 434 12.41 -11.35 22.33
CA HIS A 434 11.28 -12.29 22.33
C HIS A 434 10.76 -12.66 20.94
N HIS A 435 11.10 -11.91 19.89
CA HIS A 435 10.65 -12.16 18.51
C HIS A 435 9.13 -12.36 18.36
N PRO A 436 8.28 -11.49 18.93
CA PRO A 436 6.83 -11.67 18.86
C PRO A 436 6.29 -11.35 17.46
N LYS A 437 5.05 -11.76 17.21
CA LYS A 437 4.23 -11.22 16.14
C LYS A 437 3.61 -9.88 16.58
N PHE A 438 3.73 -8.86 15.75
CA PHE A 438 3.09 -7.56 15.95
C PHE A 438 1.79 -7.49 15.15
N ILE A 439 0.70 -7.07 15.80
CA ILE A 439 -0.62 -6.90 15.16
C ILE A 439 -1.07 -5.46 15.39
N THR A 440 -1.47 -4.78 14.32
CA THR A 440 -1.83 -3.35 14.35
C THR A 440 -2.88 -2.99 13.30
N GLY A 441 -3.40 -1.76 13.34
CA GLY A 441 -4.29 -1.25 12.29
C GLY A 441 -3.56 -0.94 10.98
N LEU A 442 -4.29 -0.93 9.86
CA LEU A 442 -3.79 -0.59 8.52
C LEU A 442 -2.91 0.68 8.46
N GLY A 443 -1.85 0.64 7.65
CA GLY A 443 -0.93 1.74 7.37
C GLY A 443 0.31 1.82 8.27
N ASN A 444 0.36 1.07 9.37
CA ASN A 444 1.47 1.06 10.34
C ASN A 444 2.65 0.14 9.97
N LYS A 445 2.45 -0.96 9.24
CA LYS A 445 3.47 -1.98 8.90
C LYS A 445 4.67 -1.41 8.18
N ASN A 446 4.45 -0.54 7.21
CA ASN A 446 5.54 0.10 6.48
C ASN A 446 6.41 0.97 7.40
N TYR A 447 5.80 1.65 8.38
CA TYR A 447 6.53 2.44 9.36
C TYR A 447 7.31 1.53 10.33
N LEU A 448 6.66 0.51 10.89
CA LEU A 448 7.27 -0.45 11.82
C LEU A 448 8.44 -1.21 11.17
N LYS A 449 8.29 -1.67 9.92
CA LYS A 449 9.37 -2.28 9.13
C LYS A 449 10.57 -1.35 8.95
N LYS A 450 10.34 -0.09 8.61
CA LYS A 450 11.42 0.92 8.52
C LYS A 450 12.12 1.17 9.85
N LYS A 451 11.47 0.87 10.97
CA LYS A 451 12.08 0.92 12.31
C LYS A 451 12.79 -0.39 12.69
N GLY A 452 12.82 -1.39 11.83
CA GLY A 452 13.55 -2.65 12.03
C GLY A 452 12.69 -3.76 12.64
N LEU A 453 11.37 -3.54 12.79
CA LEU A 453 10.45 -4.58 13.24
C LEU A 453 10.11 -5.56 12.10
N LYS A 454 9.88 -6.81 12.47
CA LYS A 454 9.64 -7.99 11.64
C LYS A 454 8.34 -8.66 12.12
N ASP A 455 7.82 -9.59 11.32
CA ASP A 455 6.55 -10.29 11.58
C ASP A 455 5.40 -9.37 12.04
N ILE A 456 4.92 -8.54 11.12
CA ILE A 456 3.90 -7.53 11.36
C ILE A 456 2.69 -7.84 10.48
N ASP A 457 1.53 -7.98 11.08
CA ASP A 457 0.24 -8.06 10.41
C ASP A 457 -0.57 -6.77 10.66
N GLU A 458 -1.32 -6.38 9.63
CA GLU A 458 -2.23 -5.24 9.68
C GLU A 458 -3.64 -5.73 9.46
N LEU A 459 -4.57 -5.18 10.22
CA LEU A 459 -5.99 -5.48 10.13
C LEU A 459 -6.76 -4.18 9.89
N ASP A 460 -7.77 -4.28 9.04
CA ASP A 460 -8.84 -3.28 9.02
C ASP A 460 -9.84 -3.51 10.16
N TRP A 461 -10.74 -2.56 10.38
CA TRP A 461 -11.83 -2.76 11.33
C TRP A 461 -12.67 -3.99 10.97
N TRP A 462 -12.95 -4.79 12.00
CA TRP A 462 -13.65 -6.08 11.94
C TRP A 462 -12.89 -7.22 11.25
N GLU A 463 -11.68 -6.98 10.76
CA GLU A 463 -10.83 -8.06 10.28
C GLU A 463 -10.18 -8.82 11.44
N ALA A 464 -9.93 -10.10 11.19
CA ALA A 464 -9.43 -11.03 12.18
C ALA A 464 -8.23 -11.81 11.66
N ILE A 465 -7.34 -12.18 12.57
CA ILE A 465 -6.23 -13.09 12.29
C ILE A 465 -6.11 -14.14 13.39
N LYS A 466 -5.76 -15.38 13.01
CA LYS A 466 -5.42 -16.42 13.98
C LYS A 466 -3.94 -16.33 14.36
N ALA A 467 -3.66 -16.28 15.65
CA ALA A 467 -2.31 -16.24 16.20
C ALA A 467 -2.26 -16.99 17.54
N ASN A 468 -1.38 -18.00 17.65
CA ASN A 468 -1.14 -18.76 18.90
C ASN A 468 -2.43 -19.27 19.58
N ASN A 469 -3.35 -19.87 18.81
CA ASN A 469 -4.67 -20.35 19.24
C ASN A 469 -5.70 -19.27 19.61
N PHE A 470 -5.35 -18.00 19.47
CA PHE A 470 -6.29 -16.89 19.59
C PHE A 470 -6.77 -16.44 18.21
N GLU A 471 -7.99 -15.95 18.16
CA GLU A 471 -8.43 -15.06 17.10
C GLU A 471 -8.33 -13.61 17.60
N ILE A 472 -7.53 -12.82 16.91
CA ILE A 472 -7.30 -11.41 17.21
C ILE A 472 -8.10 -10.61 16.18
N ILE A 473 -9.07 -9.82 16.65
CA ILE A 473 -9.95 -9.02 15.80
C ILE A 473 -9.69 -7.55 16.10
N PHE A 474 -9.50 -6.74 15.06
CA PHE A 474 -9.31 -5.29 15.23
C PHE A 474 -10.67 -4.59 15.21
N THR A 475 -10.99 -3.82 16.23
CA THR A 475 -12.30 -3.15 16.37
C THR A 475 -12.19 -1.66 16.12
N PRO A 476 -13.28 -0.99 15.69
CA PRO A 476 -13.28 0.46 15.61
C PRO A 476 -13.07 1.12 16.97
N ALA A 477 -12.60 2.36 16.92
CA ALA A 477 -12.52 3.28 18.03
C ALA A 477 -12.77 4.69 17.52
N ARG A 478 -13.26 5.58 18.38
CA ARG A 478 -13.43 7.01 18.07
C ARG A 478 -12.18 7.75 18.50
N HIS A 479 -11.18 7.80 17.63
CA HIS A 479 -9.87 8.40 17.93
C HIS A 479 -9.22 8.96 16.66
N PHE A 480 -7.89 9.15 16.66
CA PHE A 480 -7.14 9.58 15.49
C PHE A 480 -5.72 8.99 15.53
N SER A 481 -4.94 9.20 14.47
CA SER A 481 -3.52 8.82 14.45
C SER A 481 -2.65 10.01 14.08
N MET A 482 -1.50 10.17 14.73
CA MET A 482 -0.53 11.21 14.40
C MET A 482 0.84 10.94 15.05
N ARG A 483 1.92 10.94 14.25
CA ARG A 483 3.30 10.92 14.78
C ARG A 483 4.08 12.18 14.44
N ASN A 484 3.71 12.88 13.37
CA ASN A 484 4.28 14.15 12.97
C ASN A 484 3.18 15.04 12.38
N LEU A 485 3.48 16.33 12.21
CA LEU A 485 2.52 17.32 11.73
C LEU A 485 1.95 17.03 10.33
N PHE A 486 2.54 16.10 9.56
CA PHE A 486 2.18 15.82 8.17
C PHE A 486 1.57 14.42 7.96
N ASN A 487 1.33 13.65 9.03
CA ASN A 487 0.82 12.29 8.92
C ASN A 487 -0.42 12.01 9.77
N LYS A 488 -1.14 13.06 10.18
CA LYS A 488 -2.43 12.91 10.84
C LYS A 488 -3.34 12.02 9.99
N ASN A 489 -3.96 11.02 10.61
CA ASN A 489 -4.94 10.09 10.06
C ASN A 489 -4.46 9.25 8.85
N LYS A 490 -3.15 9.10 8.66
CA LYS A 490 -2.61 8.26 7.57
C LYS A 490 -2.54 6.77 7.92
N THR A 491 -2.79 6.41 9.17
CA THR A 491 -2.87 5.02 9.63
C THR A 491 -4.11 4.84 10.47
N LEU A 492 -4.64 3.62 10.49
CA LEU A 492 -5.83 3.27 11.25
C LEU A 492 -5.52 3.21 12.76
N TRP A 493 -6.56 3.44 13.57
CA TRP A 493 -6.60 3.32 15.02
C TRP A 493 -7.77 2.40 15.41
N GLY A 494 -7.73 1.79 16.59
CA GLY A 494 -8.78 0.85 16.99
C GLY A 494 -8.51 0.19 18.33
N GLY A 495 -9.38 -0.76 18.67
CA GLY A 495 -9.19 -1.69 19.78
C GLY A 495 -8.94 -3.11 19.27
N PHE A 496 -8.86 -4.06 20.20
CA PHE A 496 -8.71 -5.48 19.90
C PHE A 496 -9.68 -6.33 20.70
N ILE A 497 -10.29 -7.30 20.04
CA ILE A 497 -10.85 -8.47 20.71
C ILE A 497 -9.80 -9.57 20.65
N ILE A 498 -9.53 -10.18 21.81
CA ILE A 498 -8.65 -11.33 21.95
C ILE A 498 -9.55 -12.50 22.33
N ARG A 499 -9.85 -13.37 21.35
CA ARG A 499 -10.82 -14.45 21.50
C ARG A 499 -10.15 -15.81 21.53
N LYS A 500 -10.58 -16.64 22.47
CA LYS A 500 -10.23 -18.06 22.59
C LYS A 500 -11.53 -18.84 22.79
N ASP A 501 -11.85 -19.70 21.83
CA ASP A 501 -13.11 -20.45 21.81
C ASP A 501 -14.33 -19.51 21.95
N LEU A 502 -15.15 -19.71 22.99
CA LEU A 502 -16.35 -18.91 23.27
C LEU A 502 -16.08 -17.71 24.20
N GLU A 503 -14.87 -17.59 24.75
CA GLU A 503 -14.49 -16.50 25.64
C GLU A 503 -13.63 -15.47 24.92
N TRP A 504 -13.73 -14.22 25.35
CA TRP A 504 -12.87 -13.16 24.84
C TRP A 504 -12.74 -12.01 25.82
N ILE A 505 -11.65 -11.26 25.65
CA ILE A 505 -11.40 -9.99 26.33
C ILE A 505 -11.31 -8.88 25.30
N TYR A 506 -11.65 -7.67 25.75
CA TYR A 506 -11.62 -6.47 24.94
C TYR A 506 -10.50 -5.54 25.40
N PHE A 507 -9.70 -5.05 24.47
CA PHE A 507 -8.75 -3.97 24.68
C PHE A 507 -9.19 -2.76 23.86
N ALA A 508 -9.65 -1.69 24.51
CA ALA A 508 -10.23 -0.56 23.78
C ALA A 508 -9.20 0.34 23.07
N GLY A 509 -7.93 0.30 23.49
CA GLY A 509 -6.98 1.35 23.14
C GLY A 509 -7.49 2.72 23.62
N ASP A 510 -7.16 3.77 22.85
CA ASP A 510 -7.72 5.10 23.08
C ASP A 510 -8.97 5.31 22.24
N THR A 511 -10.02 5.81 22.89
CA THR A 511 -11.29 6.09 22.24
C THR A 511 -12.08 7.11 23.05
N GLY A 512 -12.80 8.00 22.36
CA GLY A 512 -13.95 8.71 22.89
C GLY A 512 -15.15 7.77 22.98
N TYR A 513 -16.18 8.18 23.72
CA TYR A 513 -17.42 7.41 23.79
C TYR A 513 -18.18 7.45 22.45
N ALA A 514 -18.70 6.29 22.03
CA ALA A 514 -19.41 6.10 20.77
C ALA A 514 -20.23 4.80 20.76
N GLN A 515 -21.18 4.70 19.83
CA GLN A 515 -21.99 3.50 19.54
C GLN A 515 -21.17 2.25 19.15
N VAL A 516 -19.84 2.36 19.05
CA VAL A 516 -18.98 1.21 18.75
C VAL A 516 -19.09 0.11 19.80
N PHE A 517 -19.29 0.47 21.07
CA PHE A 517 -19.43 -0.49 22.17
C PHE A 517 -20.68 -1.37 22.01
N GLU A 518 -21.82 -0.76 21.71
CA GLU A 518 -23.05 -1.48 21.38
C GLU A 518 -22.87 -2.38 20.14
N LYS A 519 -22.17 -1.89 19.11
CA LYS A 519 -21.87 -2.68 17.89
C LYS A 519 -20.97 -3.88 18.19
N ILE A 520 -19.97 -3.72 19.05
CA ILE A 520 -19.09 -4.81 19.49
C ILE A 520 -19.93 -5.85 20.24
N LYS A 521 -20.77 -5.41 21.19
CA LYS A 521 -21.68 -6.27 21.94
C LYS A 521 -22.64 -7.03 21.02
N ALA A 522 -23.26 -6.35 20.07
CA ALA A 522 -24.19 -6.97 19.13
C ALA A 522 -23.52 -8.03 18.24
N ARG A 523 -22.23 -7.85 17.90
CA ARG A 523 -21.49 -8.79 17.04
C ARG A 523 -20.88 -9.97 17.79
N PHE A 524 -20.37 -9.74 18.99
CA PHE A 524 -19.50 -10.71 19.68
C PHE A 524 -20.03 -11.14 21.06
N GLY A 525 -21.15 -10.61 21.52
CA GLY A 525 -21.69 -10.88 22.85
C GLY A 525 -20.98 -10.07 23.94
N SER A 526 -20.96 -10.56 25.17
CA SER A 526 -20.30 -9.88 26.29
C SER A 526 -18.83 -10.32 26.42
N PRO A 527 -17.88 -9.39 26.60
CA PRO A 527 -16.53 -9.75 26.98
C PRO A 527 -16.49 -10.28 28.41
N ARG A 528 -15.56 -11.20 28.67
CA ARG A 528 -15.18 -11.61 30.02
C ARG A 528 -14.57 -10.44 30.78
N ILE A 529 -13.65 -9.72 30.15
CA ILE A 529 -13.02 -8.50 30.70
C ILE A 529 -12.85 -7.46 29.60
N SER A 530 -13.11 -6.20 29.93
CA SER A 530 -12.79 -5.05 29.08
C SER A 530 -11.70 -4.18 29.71
N LEU A 531 -10.64 -3.89 28.97
CA LEU A 531 -9.61 -2.92 29.33
C LEU A 531 -10.02 -1.57 28.75
N LEU A 532 -10.48 -0.64 29.60
CA LEU A 532 -11.12 0.61 29.20
C LEU A 532 -10.33 1.84 29.70
N PRO A 533 -10.03 2.83 28.84
CA PRO A 533 -9.30 4.04 29.23
C PRO A 533 -10.15 4.94 30.13
N ILE A 534 -9.51 5.56 31.14
CA ILE A 534 -10.19 6.49 32.07
C ILE A 534 -9.47 7.84 32.22
N GLY A 535 -8.34 8.07 31.55
CA GLY A 535 -7.54 9.30 31.64
C GLY A 535 -7.41 10.03 30.29
N ALA A 536 -6.74 11.17 30.30
CA ALA A 536 -6.58 12.09 29.17
C ALA A 536 -7.88 12.79 28.73
N TYR A 537 -8.78 13.08 29.66
CA TYR A 537 -10.14 13.54 29.33
C TYR A 537 -10.40 15.04 29.55
N GLU A 538 -9.52 15.80 30.19
CA GLU A 538 -9.71 17.25 30.37
C GLU A 538 -8.84 18.11 29.43
N PRO A 539 -9.36 19.25 28.93
CA PRO A 539 -10.70 19.77 29.15
C PRO A 539 -11.73 19.01 28.29
N ARG A 540 -12.90 18.70 28.87
CA ARG A 540 -13.95 17.91 28.18
C ARG A 540 -14.32 18.46 26.81
N TRP A 541 -14.46 19.78 26.67
CA TRP A 541 -14.84 20.39 25.40
C TRP A 541 -13.86 20.02 24.27
N PHE A 542 -12.58 19.80 24.55
CA PHE A 542 -11.60 19.43 23.53
C PHE A 542 -11.43 17.91 23.43
N MET A 543 -11.28 17.22 24.57
CA MET A 543 -10.86 15.82 24.64
C MET A 543 -11.99 14.81 24.42
N GLU A 544 -13.25 15.15 24.70
CA GLU A 544 -14.41 14.25 24.61
C GLU A 544 -14.47 13.41 23.32
N PRO A 545 -14.20 13.96 22.11
CA PRO A 545 -14.29 13.16 20.90
C PRO A 545 -13.22 12.07 20.75
N PHE A 546 -12.17 12.11 21.57
CA PHE A 546 -10.98 11.26 21.44
C PHE A 546 -10.71 10.41 22.68
N HIS A 547 -11.14 10.86 23.87
CA HIS A 547 -10.90 10.19 25.14
C HIS A 547 -12.16 10.13 26.00
N MET A 548 -12.50 8.94 26.46
CA MET A 548 -13.53 8.71 27.47
C MET A 548 -13.13 9.36 28.80
N SER A 549 -14.10 10.01 29.45
CA SER A 549 -14.03 10.26 30.88
C SER A 549 -14.29 8.96 31.67
N PRO A 550 -14.00 8.92 32.98
CA PRO A 550 -14.36 7.78 33.82
C PRO A 550 -15.85 7.44 33.80
N SER A 551 -16.74 8.44 33.69
CA SER A 551 -18.18 8.20 33.54
C SER A 551 -18.52 7.56 32.19
N ASP A 552 -17.89 8.04 31.10
CA ASP A 552 -18.04 7.42 29.77
C ASP A 552 -17.55 5.98 29.76
N ALA A 553 -16.46 5.68 30.47
CA ALA A 553 -15.92 4.33 30.56
C ALA A 553 -16.88 3.40 31.32
N VAL A 554 -17.55 3.88 32.37
CA VAL A 554 -18.62 3.11 33.05
C VAL A 554 -19.80 2.87 32.10
N GLN A 555 -20.20 3.87 31.31
CA GLN A 555 -21.24 3.67 30.29
C GLN A 555 -20.80 2.63 29.25
N ALA A 556 -19.56 2.69 28.75
CA ALA A 556 -19.01 1.69 27.83
C ALA A 556 -18.98 0.27 28.43
N HIS A 557 -18.66 0.14 29.72
CA HIS A 557 -18.76 -1.13 30.45
C HIS A 557 -20.19 -1.69 30.41
N ILE A 558 -21.21 -0.84 30.64
CA ILE A 558 -22.63 -1.20 30.58
C ILE A 558 -23.04 -1.61 29.17
N ASP A 559 -22.69 -0.83 28.15
CA ASP A 559 -23.10 -1.08 26.75
C ASP A 559 -22.45 -2.33 26.18
N LEU A 560 -21.22 -2.65 26.61
CA LEU A 560 -20.56 -3.92 26.31
C LEU A 560 -21.18 -5.08 27.08
N ALA A 561 -21.97 -4.81 28.12
CA ALA A 561 -22.36 -5.75 29.15
C ALA A 561 -21.15 -6.58 29.63
N SER A 562 -20.04 -5.89 29.88
CA SER A 562 -18.77 -6.52 30.28
C SER A 562 -18.93 -7.16 31.64
N LYS A 563 -18.48 -8.40 31.83
CA LYS A 563 -18.59 -9.04 33.16
C LYS A 563 -17.75 -8.30 34.20
N LYS A 564 -16.56 -7.87 33.82
CA LYS A 564 -15.69 -6.95 34.57
C LYS A 564 -14.96 -6.01 33.63
N SER A 565 -14.48 -4.89 34.13
CA SER A 565 -13.57 -3.99 33.42
C SER A 565 -12.32 -3.71 34.24
N ILE A 566 -11.21 -3.40 33.57
CA ILE A 566 -9.98 -2.92 34.20
C ILE A 566 -9.61 -1.57 33.58
N ALA A 567 -9.33 -0.59 34.44
CA ALA A 567 -8.95 0.75 34.02
C ALA A 567 -7.55 0.76 33.39
N ILE A 568 -7.41 1.52 32.29
CA ILE A 568 -6.14 1.80 31.62
C ILE A 568 -6.02 3.30 31.27
N HIS A 569 -4.88 3.71 30.71
CA HIS A 569 -4.63 5.05 30.20
C HIS A 569 -4.69 6.18 31.26
N PHE A 570 -4.25 5.89 32.49
CA PHE A 570 -4.25 6.87 33.59
C PHE A 570 -2.97 6.79 34.45
N GLY A 571 -2.72 7.83 35.23
CA GLY A 571 -1.72 7.84 36.29
C GLY A 571 -0.24 7.78 35.87
N THR A 572 0.05 7.69 34.56
CA THR A 572 1.42 7.46 34.06
C THR A 572 2.06 8.69 33.43
N PHE A 573 1.41 9.26 32.41
CA PHE A 573 1.86 10.46 31.69
C PHE A 573 0.82 11.58 31.83
N ARG A 574 1.26 12.82 32.00
CA ARG A 574 0.37 13.98 31.96
C ARG A 574 0.12 14.40 30.50
N LEU A 575 -1.00 13.97 29.94
CA LEU A 575 -1.38 14.20 28.53
C LEU A 575 -2.45 15.28 28.34
N SER A 576 -2.96 15.82 29.44
CA SER A 576 -4.21 16.59 29.54
C SER A 576 -4.24 17.39 30.85
N ASP A 577 -5.36 18.06 31.12
CA ASP A 577 -5.43 19.04 32.21
C ASP A 577 -5.83 18.46 33.58
N GLU A 578 -6.30 17.20 33.66
CA GLU A 578 -6.77 16.62 34.91
C GLU A 578 -5.66 16.40 35.96
N ALA A 579 -6.07 16.28 37.24
CA ALA A 579 -5.15 15.84 38.29
C ALA A 579 -4.90 14.35 38.19
N ILE A 580 -3.73 13.91 38.64
CA ILE A 580 -3.30 12.51 38.56
C ILE A 580 -4.26 11.52 39.24
N ASP A 581 -4.92 11.93 40.31
CA ASP A 581 -5.84 11.14 41.13
C ASP A 581 -7.31 11.33 40.74
N ASP A 582 -7.60 12.27 39.83
CA ASP A 582 -8.96 12.57 39.38
C ASP A 582 -9.62 11.38 38.65
N PRO A 583 -8.93 10.65 37.73
CA PRO A 583 -9.52 9.49 37.06
C PRO A 583 -10.10 8.44 38.01
N GLU A 584 -9.35 8.08 39.06
CA GLU A 584 -9.79 7.08 40.05
C GLU A 584 -10.96 7.59 40.89
N LYS A 585 -10.92 8.87 41.30
CA LYS A 585 -12.00 9.49 42.09
C LYS A 585 -13.29 9.56 41.29
N GLN A 586 -13.22 10.04 40.05
CA GLN A 586 -14.36 10.15 39.15
C GLN A 586 -14.92 8.78 38.78
N LEU A 587 -14.07 7.76 38.59
CA LEU A 587 -14.53 6.38 38.35
C LEU A 587 -15.38 5.87 39.54
N LYS A 588 -14.90 6.05 40.77
CA LYS A 588 -15.66 5.66 41.97
C LYS A 588 -17.01 6.37 42.08
N MET A 589 -17.03 7.68 41.77
CA MET A 589 -18.26 8.46 41.73
C MET A 589 -19.23 7.95 40.65
N ALA A 590 -18.71 7.65 39.46
CA ALA A 590 -19.50 7.11 38.35
C ALA A 590 -20.08 5.72 38.70
N LEU A 591 -19.29 4.80 39.24
CA LEU A 591 -19.77 3.47 39.65
C LEU A 591 -20.92 3.58 40.67
N LYS A 592 -20.77 4.46 41.67
CA LYS A 592 -21.84 4.74 42.62
C LYS A 592 -23.09 5.31 41.96
N PHE A 593 -22.93 6.23 41.00
CA PHE A 593 -24.05 6.83 40.26
C PHE A 593 -24.81 5.76 39.45
N TYR A 594 -24.09 4.89 38.75
CA TYR A 594 -24.66 3.80 37.94
C TYR A 594 -25.03 2.54 38.76
N ARG A 595 -24.84 2.56 40.09
CA ARG A 595 -25.14 1.45 41.03
C ARG A 595 -24.37 0.16 40.71
N LEU A 596 -23.11 0.29 40.29
CA LEU A 596 -22.18 -0.81 40.07
C LEU A 596 -21.22 -0.95 41.24
N ALA A 597 -20.72 -2.16 41.48
CA ALA A 597 -19.74 -2.42 42.53
C ALA A 597 -18.31 -2.06 42.06
N GLU A 598 -17.41 -1.71 42.99
CA GLU A 598 -16.00 -1.45 42.65
C GLU A 598 -15.29 -2.68 42.05
N GLU A 599 -15.81 -3.88 42.28
CA GLU A 599 -15.33 -5.13 41.69
C GLU A 599 -15.78 -5.36 40.23
N ASP A 600 -16.76 -4.61 39.74
CA ASP A 600 -17.21 -4.65 38.35
C ASP A 600 -16.27 -3.85 37.45
N PHE A 601 -15.60 -2.82 37.98
CA PHE A 601 -14.62 -2.00 37.26
C PHE A 601 -13.40 -1.69 38.14
N ILE A 602 -12.35 -2.48 37.94
CA ILE A 602 -11.18 -2.57 38.80
C ILE A 602 -10.11 -1.56 38.38
N VAL A 603 -9.54 -0.87 39.37
CA VAL A 603 -8.35 -0.02 39.20
C VAL A 603 -7.14 -0.76 39.77
N LEU A 604 -6.22 -1.16 38.89
CA LEU A 604 -4.96 -1.78 39.30
C LEU A 604 -3.86 -0.73 39.45
N LYS A 605 -3.03 -0.88 40.48
CA LYS A 605 -1.78 -0.11 40.61
C LYS A 605 -0.67 -0.77 39.76
N PRO A 606 0.35 -0.02 39.31
CA PRO A 606 1.51 -0.58 38.60
C PRO A 606 2.09 -1.79 39.34
N GLY A 607 2.20 -2.92 38.63
CA GLY A 607 2.73 -4.18 39.16
C GLY A 607 1.70 -5.06 39.87
N LYS A 608 0.43 -4.67 39.92
CA LYS A 608 -0.65 -5.53 40.44
C LYS A 608 -1.26 -6.38 39.32
N THR A 609 -1.60 -7.61 39.67
CA THR A 609 -2.16 -8.62 38.78
C THR A 609 -3.58 -8.93 39.22
N TYR A 610 -4.52 -8.84 38.28
CA TYR A 610 -5.82 -9.47 38.40
C TYR A 610 -5.72 -10.92 37.92
N GLN A 611 -6.28 -11.85 38.68
CA GLN A 611 -6.43 -13.25 38.30
C GLN A 611 -7.90 -13.59 38.41
N GLY A 612 -8.47 -14.21 37.39
CA GLY A 612 -9.85 -14.68 37.46
C GLY A 612 -10.26 -15.48 36.28
#